data_AF-A0A1B6Z759-F1
#
_entry.id   AF-A0A1B6Z759-F1
#
_cell.length_a   1.000
_cell.length_b   1.000
_cell.length_c   1.000
_cell.angle_alpha   90.00
_cell.angle_beta   90.00
_cell.angle_gamma   90.00
#
_symmetry.space_group_name_H-M   'P 1'
#
loop_
_entity.id
_entity.type
_entity.pdbx_description
1 polymer ?
#
loop_
_entity_poly.entity_id
_entity_poly.type
_entity_poly.pdbx_seq_one_letter_code
_entity_poly.pdbx_strand_id
1 'polypeptide(L)'
;MDDHEQQQFESQFNSAFVGPQWQHIKSERGRDLWIDTEVLRDSLAGPLYNIAMKGNCSYVYSREDRYFKGVDDPEGLKNRLREFLDELVEAIDQFGPRTADELSDQASVYKNASDIWAAVEAAIEIERRHYKNSNLVTD
;
A
#
# COMPACT_ATOMS: atom_id res chain seq x y z
N MET A 1 2.84 -18.19 7.49
CA MET A 1 1.94 -17.34 8.28
C MET A 1 0.97 -18.27 8.98
N ASP A 2 0.73 -18.08 10.28
CA ASP A 2 -0.36 -18.77 10.99
C ASP A 2 -1.68 -17.99 10.87
N ASP A 3 -2.79 -18.62 11.26
CA ASP A 3 -4.14 -18.05 11.12
C ASP A 3 -4.31 -16.72 11.88
N HIS A 4 -3.59 -16.54 13.00
CA HIS A 4 -3.70 -15.32 13.81
C HIS A 4 -2.96 -14.14 13.15
N GLU A 5 -1.74 -14.38 12.67
CA GLU A 5 -0.96 -13.41 11.91
C GLU A 5 -1.67 -13.01 10.61
N GLN A 6 -2.32 -13.96 9.94
CA GLN A 6 -3.14 -13.70 8.77
C GLN A 6 -4.31 -12.76 9.09
N GLN A 7 -5.10 -13.08 10.11
CA GLN A 7 -6.25 -12.25 10.52
C GLN A 7 -5.82 -10.83 10.93
N GLN A 8 -4.69 -10.72 11.63
CA GLN A 8 -4.15 -9.43 12.03
C GLN A 8 -3.74 -8.60 10.80
N PHE A 9 -3.04 -9.20 9.84
CA PHE A 9 -2.63 -8.50 8.64
C PHE A 9 -3.81 -8.16 7.72
N GLU A 10 -4.79 -9.05 7.57
CA GLU A 10 -6.04 -8.77 6.86
C GLU A 10 -6.80 -7.59 7.47
N SER A 11 -6.87 -7.51 8.80
CA SER A 11 -7.47 -6.36 9.50
C SER A 11 -6.75 -5.04 9.20
N GLN A 12 -5.41 -5.08 9.17
CA GLN A 12 -4.58 -3.92 8.85
C GLN A 12 -4.76 -3.49 7.37
N PHE A 13 -4.77 -4.46 6.45
CA PHE A 13 -5.04 -4.23 5.03
C PHE A 13 -6.41 -3.58 4.83
N ASN A 14 -7.47 -4.15 5.43
CA ASN A 14 -8.83 -3.62 5.32
C ASN A 14 -8.93 -2.20 5.88
N SER A 15 -8.24 -1.92 6.99
CA SER A 15 -8.19 -0.59 7.59
C SER A 15 -7.49 0.44 6.71
N ALA A 16 -6.55 0.02 5.84
CA ALA A 16 -5.83 0.91 4.93
C ALA A 16 -6.53 1.10 3.58
N PHE A 17 -7.19 0.07 3.04
CA PHE A 17 -7.68 0.08 1.64
C PHE A 17 -9.19 -0.09 1.47
N VAL A 18 -9.89 -0.71 2.43
CA VAL A 18 -11.32 -1.08 2.28
C VAL A 18 -12.23 -0.21 3.16
N GLY A 19 -11.67 0.37 4.21
CA GLY A 19 -12.40 1.22 5.15
C GLY A 19 -13.10 2.44 4.50
N PRO A 20 -13.93 3.15 5.28
CA PRO A 20 -14.70 4.28 4.77
C PRO A 20 -13.87 5.58 4.69
N GLN A 21 -12.57 5.55 4.37
CA GLN A 21 -11.74 6.77 4.48
C GLN A 21 -12.25 7.90 3.59
N TRP A 22 -12.84 7.56 2.43
CA TRP A 22 -13.52 8.50 1.54
C TRP A 22 -14.69 9.25 2.21
N GLN A 23 -15.33 8.69 3.24
CA GLN A 23 -16.45 9.32 3.96
C GLN A 23 -15.99 10.52 4.80
N HIS A 24 -14.70 10.61 5.09
CA HIS A 24 -14.12 11.76 5.79
C HIS A 24 -13.81 12.94 4.85
N ILE A 25 -13.93 12.73 3.54
CA ILE A 25 -13.67 13.74 2.51
C ILE A 25 -14.92 14.60 2.27
N LYS A 26 -14.81 15.88 2.61
CA LYS A 26 -15.94 16.82 2.68
C LYS A 26 -16.09 17.64 1.41
N SER A 27 -14.98 18.13 0.87
CA SER A 27 -14.96 19.06 -0.27
C SER A 27 -14.91 18.33 -1.62
N GLU A 28 -15.37 19.00 -2.67
CA GLU A 28 -15.28 18.50 -4.04
C GLU A 28 -13.82 18.30 -4.46
N ARG A 29 -12.96 19.30 -4.23
CA ARG A 29 -11.52 19.19 -4.51
C ARG A 29 -10.84 18.07 -3.72
N GLY A 30 -11.24 17.85 -2.47
CA GLY A 30 -10.74 16.72 -1.68
C GLY A 30 -11.15 15.37 -2.28
N ARG A 31 -12.35 15.26 -2.86
CA ARG A 31 -12.79 14.06 -3.58
C ARG A 31 -12.00 13.86 -4.86
N ASP A 32 -11.73 14.93 -5.59
CA ASP A 32 -10.88 14.89 -6.78
C ASP A 32 -9.48 14.40 -6.40
N LEU A 33 -8.86 14.95 -5.34
CA LEU A 33 -7.58 14.44 -4.82
C LEU A 33 -7.66 12.94 -4.49
N TRP A 34 -8.73 12.51 -3.83
CA TRP A 34 -8.92 11.10 -3.50
C TRP A 34 -9.00 10.23 -4.76
N ILE A 35 -9.74 10.66 -5.79
CA ILE A 35 -9.88 9.92 -7.06
C ILE A 35 -8.56 9.92 -7.84
N ASP A 36 -7.90 11.07 -7.97
CA ASP A 36 -6.65 11.22 -8.72
C ASP A 36 -5.53 10.33 -8.15
N THR A 37 -5.58 10.03 -6.86
CA THR A 37 -4.61 9.16 -6.17
C THR A 37 -5.00 7.68 -6.16
N GLU A 38 -6.13 7.29 -6.76
CA GLU A 38 -6.63 5.91 -6.77
C GLU A 38 -5.65 4.93 -7.40
N VAL A 39 -5.08 5.27 -8.56
CA VAL A 39 -4.13 4.39 -9.28
C VAL A 39 -2.88 4.07 -8.44
N LEU A 40 -2.41 5.03 -7.65
CA LEU A 40 -1.26 4.84 -6.76
C LEU A 40 -1.63 3.93 -5.59
N ARG A 41 -2.79 4.16 -4.98
CA ARG A 41 -3.31 3.28 -3.91
C ARG A 41 -3.54 1.85 -4.42
N ASP A 42 -4.08 1.66 -5.62
CA ASP A 42 -4.26 0.33 -6.22
C ASP A 42 -2.93 -0.38 -6.49
N SER A 43 -1.91 0.36 -6.93
CA SER A 43 -0.56 -0.15 -7.16
C SER A 43 0.09 -0.65 -5.85
N LEU A 44 -0.22 0.02 -4.73
CA LEU A 44 0.17 -0.41 -3.38
C LEU A 44 -0.68 -1.61 -2.89
N ALA A 45 -1.99 -1.61 -3.19
CA ALA A 45 -2.92 -2.62 -2.69
C ALA A 45 -2.66 -4.02 -3.24
N GLY A 46 -2.30 -4.14 -4.52
CA GLY A 46 -2.16 -5.43 -5.21
C GLY A 46 -1.20 -6.41 -4.52
N PRO A 47 0.06 -6.02 -4.26
CA PRO A 47 1.02 -6.86 -3.52
C PRO A 47 0.54 -7.23 -2.11
N LEU A 48 0.02 -6.25 -1.36
CA LEU A 48 -0.43 -6.45 0.02
C LEU A 48 -1.64 -7.40 0.08
N TYR A 49 -2.59 -7.27 -0.84
CA TYR A 49 -3.73 -8.17 -0.96
C TYR A 49 -3.29 -9.62 -1.21
N ASN A 50 -2.33 -9.84 -2.12
CA ASN A 50 -1.85 -11.19 -2.40
C ASN A 50 -1.13 -11.80 -1.19
N ILE A 51 -0.37 -11.01 -0.43
CA ILE A 51 0.24 -11.45 0.83
C ILE A 51 -0.84 -11.78 1.86
N ALA A 52 -1.88 -10.95 2.00
CA ALA A 52 -2.97 -11.20 2.93
C ALA A 52 -3.71 -12.51 2.61
N MET A 53 -3.99 -12.76 1.33
CA MET A 53 -4.80 -13.91 0.91
C MET A 53 -4.00 -15.20 0.71
N LYS A 54 -2.71 -15.12 0.35
CA LYS A 54 -1.89 -16.29 -0.04
C LYS A 54 -0.60 -16.41 0.77
N GLY A 55 -0.33 -15.48 1.67
CA GLY A 55 0.88 -15.47 2.50
C GLY A 55 2.18 -15.18 1.75
N ASN A 56 2.11 -14.75 0.48
CA ASN A 56 3.28 -14.39 -0.32
C ASN A 56 2.94 -13.42 -1.46
N CYS A 57 3.96 -12.88 -2.12
CA CYS A 57 3.85 -11.99 -3.27
C CYS A 57 4.67 -12.45 -4.48
N SER A 58 4.97 -13.75 -4.59
CA SER A 58 5.93 -14.28 -5.58
C SER A 58 5.61 -13.91 -7.03
N TYR A 59 4.34 -13.65 -7.36
CA TYR A 59 3.94 -13.21 -8.70
C TYR A 59 4.65 -11.93 -9.13
N VAL A 60 4.96 -11.03 -8.19
CA VAL A 60 5.63 -9.76 -8.48
C VAL A 60 7.00 -10.00 -9.09
N TYR A 61 7.77 -10.97 -8.60
CA TYR A 61 9.12 -11.27 -9.08
C TYR A 61 9.17 -11.86 -10.50
N SER A 62 8.00 -12.15 -11.09
CA SER A 62 7.88 -12.61 -12.48
C SER A 62 7.35 -11.54 -13.42
N ARG A 63 7.07 -10.32 -12.92
CA ARG A 63 6.49 -9.24 -13.72
C ARG A 63 7.57 -8.40 -14.39
N GLU A 64 7.44 -8.25 -15.70
CA GLU A 64 8.31 -7.41 -16.55
C GLU A 64 7.61 -6.13 -17.04
N ASP A 65 6.52 -5.74 -16.38
CA ASP A 65 5.76 -4.54 -16.74
C ASP A 65 6.20 -3.29 -15.97
N ARG A 66 5.62 -2.14 -16.34
CA ARG A 66 5.95 -0.82 -15.76
C ARG A 66 5.81 -0.73 -14.23
N TYR A 67 5.09 -1.66 -13.60
CA TYR A 67 4.82 -1.58 -12.17
C TYR A 67 5.91 -2.27 -11.35
N PHE A 68 6.45 -3.40 -11.82
CA PHE A 68 7.32 -4.24 -10.98
C PHE A 68 8.55 -4.80 -11.69
N LYS A 69 8.85 -4.33 -12.90
CA LYS A 69 10.08 -4.71 -13.59
C LYS A 69 11.32 -4.46 -12.72
N GLY A 70 12.16 -5.47 -12.58
CA GLY A 70 13.41 -5.42 -11.79
C GLY A 70 13.21 -5.55 -10.27
N VAL A 71 12.02 -5.94 -9.82
CA VAL A 71 11.78 -6.33 -8.44
C VAL A 71 12.03 -7.82 -8.32
N ASP A 72 13.17 -8.21 -7.74
CA ASP A 72 13.62 -9.61 -7.69
C ASP A 72 13.55 -10.22 -6.27
N ASP A 73 13.38 -9.39 -5.25
CA ASP A 73 13.40 -9.80 -3.85
C ASP A 73 12.51 -8.90 -2.97
N PRO A 74 12.31 -9.24 -1.67
CA PRO A 74 11.48 -8.45 -0.77
C PRO A 74 11.98 -7.02 -0.54
N GLU A 75 13.29 -6.74 -0.62
CA GLU A 75 13.80 -5.37 -0.48
C GLU A 75 13.53 -4.54 -1.73
N GLY A 76 13.69 -5.14 -2.91
CA GLY A 76 13.26 -4.57 -4.17
C GLY A 76 11.77 -4.23 -4.15
N LEU A 77 10.94 -5.12 -3.62
CA LEU A 77 9.50 -4.88 -3.46
C LEU A 77 9.24 -3.72 -2.50
N LYS A 78 9.92 -3.69 -1.35
CA LYS A 78 9.78 -2.59 -0.39
C LYS A 78 10.14 -1.24 -1.00
N ASN A 79 11.23 -1.18 -1.76
CA ASN A 79 11.67 0.04 -2.44
C ASN A 79 10.65 0.47 -3.49
N ARG A 80 10.13 -0.46 -4.28
CA ARG A 80 9.12 -0.14 -5.30
C ARG A 80 7.80 0.36 -4.69
N LEU A 81 7.37 -0.23 -3.58
CA LEU A 81 6.19 0.24 -2.84
C LEU A 81 6.45 1.61 -2.19
N ARG A 82 7.68 1.88 -1.74
CA ARG A 82 8.07 3.21 -1.27
C ARG A 82 7.94 4.26 -2.38
N GLU A 83 8.39 3.96 -3.59
CA GLU A 83 8.27 4.89 -4.74
C GLU A 83 6.80 5.26 -5.01
N PHE A 84 5.88 4.28 -5.05
CA PHE A 84 4.45 4.57 -5.20
C PHE A 84 3.88 5.39 -4.03
N LEU A 85 4.35 5.15 -2.80
CA LEU A 85 3.94 5.95 -1.66
C LEU A 85 4.47 7.39 -1.75
N ASP A 86 5.71 7.57 -2.19
CA ASP A 86 6.32 8.89 -2.32
C ASP A 86 5.59 9.71 -3.41
N GLU A 87 5.23 9.09 -4.53
CA GLU A 87 4.36 9.69 -5.56
C GLU A 87 2.97 10.06 -4.99
N LEU A 88 2.40 9.21 -4.13
CA LEU A 88 1.13 9.50 -3.46
C LEU A 88 1.25 10.70 -2.52
N VAL A 89 2.30 10.74 -1.71
CA VAL A 89 2.58 11.85 -0.77
C VAL A 89 2.81 13.14 -1.54
N GLU A 90 3.56 13.11 -2.65
CA GLU A 90 3.77 14.28 -3.51
C GLU A 90 2.44 14.83 -4.05
N ALA A 91 1.53 13.98 -4.50
CA ALA A 91 0.20 14.42 -4.95
C ALA A 91 -0.61 15.09 -3.82
N ILE A 92 -0.51 14.56 -2.59
CA ILE A 92 -1.15 15.16 -1.41
C ILE A 92 -0.52 16.51 -1.07
N ASP A 93 0.81 16.62 -1.12
CA ASP A 93 1.57 17.86 -0.86
C ASP A 93 1.16 18.97 -1.85
N GLN A 94 0.97 18.61 -3.13
CA GLN A 94 0.60 19.53 -4.21
C GLN A 94 -0.87 20.01 -4.15
N PHE A 95 -1.72 19.37 -3.33
CA PHE A 95 -3.16 19.66 -3.29
C PHE A 95 -3.49 21.13 -2.99
N GLY A 96 -2.72 21.78 -2.11
CA GLY A 96 -2.86 23.20 -1.78
C GLY A 96 -4.26 23.57 -1.25
N PRO A 97 -4.59 23.23 0.00
CA PRO A 97 -5.89 23.53 0.59
C PRO A 97 -6.11 25.05 0.73
N ARG A 98 -7.34 25.49 0.45
CA ARG A 98 -7.81 26.89 0.46
C ARG A 98 -8.90 27.13 1.50
N THR A 99 -9.46 26.06 2.05
CA THR A 99 -10.52 26.10 3.07
C THR A 99 -10.17 25.17 4.23
N ALA A 100 -10.85 25.35 5.37
CA ALA A 100 -10.68 24.47 6.53
C ALA A 100 -11.12 23.03 6.23
N ASP A 101 -12.16 22.84 5.40
CA ASP A 101 -12.60 21.51 4.97
C ASP A 101 -11.57 20.86 4.06
N GLU A 102 -11.00 21.59 3.10
CA GLU A 102 -9.92 21.07 2.25
C GLU A 102 -8.66 20.70 3.06
N LEU A 103 -8.33 21.48 4.09
CA LEU A 103 -7.22 21.13 5.00
C LEU A 103 -7.52 19.84 5.79
N SER A 104 -8.76 19.67 6.24
CA SER A 104 -9.24 18.44 6.89
C SER A 104 -9.20 17.24 5.94
N ASP A 105 -9.54 17.45 4.67
CA ASP A 105 -9.51 16.41 3.65
C ASP A 105 -8.06 15.98 3.40
N GLN A 106 -7.14 16.93 3.18
CA GLN A 106 -5.72 16.65 2.99
C GLN A 106 -5.13 15.83 4.15
N ALA A 107 -5.43 16.22 5.39
CA ALA A 107 -5.01 15.48 6.59
C ALA A 107 -5.56 14.05 6.63
N SER A 108 -6.79 13.85 6.14
CA SER A 108 -7.41 12.52 6.05
C SER A 108 -6.70 11.64 5.01
N VAL A 109 -6.31 12.20 3.86
CA VAL A 109 -5.54 11.46 2.85
C VAL A 109 -4.11 11.15 3.33
N TYR A 110 -3.44 12.07 4.04
CA TYR A 110 -2.14 11.75 4.68
C TYR A 110 -2.25 10.62 5.68
N LYS A 111 -3.29 10.62 6.52
CA LYS A 111 -3.52 9.53 7.46
C LYS A 111 -3.64 8.20 6.72
N ASN A 112 -4.39 8.17 5.61
CA ASN A 112 -4.49 6.98 4.78
C ASN A 112 -3.13 6.52 4.22
N ALA A 113 -2.31 7.44 3.69
CA ALA A 113 -0.96 7.11 3.23
C ALA A 113 -0.08 6.52 4.36
N SER A 114 -0.18 7.07 5.57
CA SER A 114 0.51 6.53 6.75
C SER A 114 0.02 5.13 7.13
N ASP A 115 -1.29 4.90 7.12
CA ASP A 115 -1.88 3.59 7.42
C ASP A 115 -1.44 2.54 6.36
N ILE A 116 -1.38 2.94 5.08
CA ILE A 116 -0.86 2.11 3.99
C ILE A 116 0.60 1.76 4.23
N TRP A 117 1.46 2.72 4.59
CA TRP A 117 2.87 2.43 4.83
C TRP A 117 3.08 1.45 5.98
N ALA A 118 2.32 1.60 7.07
CA ALA A 118 2.36 0.63 8.17
C ALA A 118 1.96 -0.79 7.69
N ALA A 119 0.97 -0.89 6.79
CA ALA A 119 0.60 -2.17 6.19
C ALA A 119 1.70 -2.71 5.26
N VAL A 120 2.38 -1.87 4.49
CA VAL A 120 3.54 -2.26 3.68
C VAL A 120 4.63 -2.87 4.55
N GLU A 121 4.99 -2.23 5.67
CA GLU A 121 6.05 -2.74 6.55
C GLU A 121 5.73 -4.13 7.11
N ALA A 122 4.48 -4.34 7.53
CA ALA A 122 4.00 -5.65 7.98
C ALA A 122 4.05 -6.69 6.85
N ALA A 123 3.61 -6.32 5.64
CA ALA A 123 3.59 -7.20 4.47
C ALA A 123 5.00 -7.66 4.07
N ILE A 124 5.96 -6.73 4.05
CA ILE A 124 7.35 -7.03 3.70
C ILE A 124 7.98 -7.99 4.70
N GLU A 125 7.67 -7.90 5.99
CA GLU A 125 8.18 -8.84 6.98
C GLU A 125 7.62 -10.26 6.81
N ILE A 126 6.35 -10.38 6.42
CA ILE A 126 5.77 -11.67 6.03
C ILE A 126 6.48 -12.22 4.79
N GLU A 127 6.65 -11.40 3.75
CA GLU A 127 7.26 -11.81 2.49
C GLU A 127 8.73 -12.18 2.65
N ARG A 128 9.51 -11.48 3.47
CA ARG A 128 10.91 -11.84 3.79
C ARG A 128 11.03 -13.24 4.37
N ARG A 129 10.15 -13.59 5.32
CA ARG A 129 10.14 -14.93 5.93
C ARG A 129 9.75 -15.98 4.91
N HIS A 130 8.76 -15.71 4.07
CA HIS A 130 8.38 -16.60 2.97
C HIS A 130 9.56 -16.81 2.01
N TYR A 131 10.15 -15.74 1.47
CA TYR A 131 11.25 -15.77 0.51
C TYR A 131 12.47 -16.55 1.03
N LYS A 132 12.85 -16.32 2.30
CA LYS A 132 13.93 -17.08 2.95
C LYS A 132 13.61 -18.56 3.01
N ASN A 133 12.39 -18.94 3.40
CA ASN A 133 11.99 -20.34 3.50
C ASN A 133 11.93 -21.02 2.13
N SER A 134 11.47 -20.32 1.08
CA SER A 134 11.45 -20.86 -0.28
C SER A 134 12.85 -21.17 -0.80
N ASN A 135 13.83 -20.30 -0.53
CA ASN A 135 15.22 -20.50 -0.97
C ASN A 135 15.97 -21.56 -0.15
N LEU A 136 15.55 -21.85 1.09
CA LEU A 136 16.12 -22.92 1.91
C LEU A 136 15.63 -24.33 1.51
N VAL A 137 14.55 -24.44 0.74
CA VAL A 137 14.00 -25.73 0.28
C VAL A 137 14.60 -26.14 -1.08
N THR A 138 15.28 -25.21 -1.76
CA THR A 138 15.91 -25.43 -3.06
C THR A 138 17.40 -25.79 -3.00
N ASP A 139 18.02 -25.76 -1.81
CA ASP A 139 19.39 -26.19 -1.53
C ASP A 139 19.43 -27.61 -0.93
#